data_AF-A0A7K6P0W3-F1
#
_entry.id   AF-A0A7K6P0W3-F1
#
_cell.length_a   1.000
_cell.length_b   1.000
_cell.length_c   1.000
_cell.angle_alpha   90.00
_cell.angle_beta   90.00
_cell.angle_gamma   90.00
#
_symmetry.space_group_name_H-M   'P 1'
#
loop_
_entity.id
_entity.type
_entity.pdbx_description
1 polymer ?
#
loop_
_entity_poly.entity_id
_entity_poly.type
_entity_poly.pdbx_seq_one_letter_code
_entity_poly.pdbx_strand_id
1 'polypeptide(L)'
;MLPSAGIYYFPWEINSSVPEGEALRTFGRLCSYDLAQSKAILTAQHSSAQYQVCVDTKFVEPFQAQLGSRYMVLGEAEQREGEGPVVKARILTCVEGMNVPLLEQAIQEQRKYFNKRQK
;
A
#
# COMPACT_ATOMS: atom_id res chain seq x y z
N MET A 1 20.60 -3.62 13.44
CA MET A 1 20.03 -2.56 12.57
C MET A 1 18.54 -2.82 12.42
N LEU A 2 17.70 -1.77 12.42
CA LEU A 2 16.24 -1.86 12.28
C LEU A 2 15.80 -1.50 10.85
N PRO A 3 14.65 -2.00 10.37
CA PRO A 3 14.13 -1.64 9.04
C PRO A 3 13.73 -0.16 8.97
N SER A 4 13.78 0.41 7.77
CA SER A 4 13.30 1.77 7.50
C SER A 4 11.82 1.93 7.85
N ALA A 5 11.46 3.13 8.30
CA ALA A 5 10.07 3.46 8.59
C ALA A 5 9.24 3.49 7.29
N GLY A 6 8.06 2.86 7.30
CA GLY A 6 7.17 2.89 6.14
C GLY A 6 6.47 4.24 5.99
N ILE A 7 6.85 5.00 4.97
CA ILE A 7 6.25 6.30 4.65
C ILE A 7 4.87 6.09 4.03
N TYR A 8 3.88 6.89 4.40
CA TYR A 8 2.56 6.81 3.78
C TYR A 8 2.61 7.32 2.33
N TYR A 9 2.16 6.47 1.41
CA TYR A 9 1.87 6.79 0.03
C TYR A 9 0.42 6.48 -0.28
N PHE A 10 -0.24 7.38 -1.01
CA PHE A 10 -1.55 7.07 -1.56
C PHE A 10 -1.42 6.03 -2.68
N PRO A 11 -2.45 5.21 -2.91
CA PRO A 11 -2.39 4.14 -3.91
C PRO A 11 -2.07 4.65 -5.33
N TRP A 12 -2.53 5.87 -5.65
CA TRP A 12 -2.27 6.52 -6.94
C TRP A 12 -0.88 7.13 -7.08
N GLU A 13 -0.06 7.16 -6.01
CA GLU A 13 1.32 7.66 -6.03
C GLU A 13 2.34 6.53 -6.26
N ILE A 14 1.95 5.26 -6.07
CA ILE A 14 2.87 4.12 -6.06
C ILE A 14 3.59 3.95 -7.41
N ASN A 15 2.84 4.03 -8.52
CA ASN A 15 3.37 3.77 -9.86
C ASN A 15 4.31 4.87 -10.37
N SER A 16 4.23 6.08 -9.83
CA SER A 16 4.95 7.25 -10.36
C SER A 16 6.06 7.77 -9.45
N SER A 17 6.05 7.41 -8.16
CA SER A 17 6.76 8.21 -7.15
C SER A 17 7.50 7.41 -6.10
N VAL A 18 7.48 6.07 -6.14
CA VAL A 18 8.18 5.25 -5.14
C VAL A 18 9.39 4.53 -5.76
N PRO A 19 10.63 4.94 -5.38
CA PRO A 19 11.86 4.23 -5.67
C PRO A 19 11.86 2.76 -5.22
N GLU A 20 12.60 1.93 -5.95
CA GLU A 20 12.87 0.55 -5.55
C GLU A 20 13.59 0.49 -4.18
N GLY A 21 13.18 -0.46 -3.35
CA GLY A 21 13.72 -0.68 -2.00
C GLY A 21 13.15 0.26 -0.93
N GLU A 22 12.34 1.26 -1.29
CA GLU A 22 11.76 2.19 -0.32
C GLU A 22 10.68 1.51 0.52
N ALA A 23 10.73 1.71 1.84
CA ALA A 23 9.72 1.22 2.76
C ALA A 23 8.49 2.14 2.72
N LEU A 24 7.32 1.57 2.44
CA LEU A 24 6.07 2.31 2.26
C LEU A 24 4.91 1.71 3.05
N ARG A 25 3.92 2.55 3.32
CA ARG A 25 2.58 2.16 3.76
C ARG A 25 1.56 2.67 2.74
N THR A 26 0.66 1.78 2.33
CA THR A 26 -0.49 2.17 1.51
C THR A 26 -1.70 1.32 1.86
N PHE A 27 -2.83 1.58 1.21
CA PHE A 27 -4.10 0.93 1.51
C PHE A 27 -4.88 0.63 0.23
N GLY A 28 -5.90 -0.21 0.33
CA GLY A 28 -6.81 -0.44 -0.78
C GLY A 28 -7.81 -1.55 -0.48
N ARG A 29 -8.80 -1.69 -1.34
CA ARG A 29 -9.77 -2.78 -1.27
C ARG A 29 -9.20 -4.01 -1.96
N LEU A 30 -9.16 -5.14 -1.25
CA LEU A 30 -8.69 -6.41 -1.80
C LEU A 30 -9.64 -6.86 -2.92
N CYS A 31 -9.12 -6.89 -4.14
CA CYS A 31 -9.86 -7.24 -5.35
C CYS A 31 -9.66 -8.71 -5.72
N SER A 32 -8.42 -9.21 -5.63
CA SER A 32 -8.08 -10.60 -5.89
C SER A 32 -6.89 -11.04 -5.05
N TYR A 33 -6.79 -12.35 -4.85
CA TYR A 33 -5.65 -13.00 -4.21
C TYR A 33 -5.38 -14.33 -4.90
N ASP A 34 -4.18 -14.47 -5.45
CA ASP A 34 -3.64 -15.70 -6.00
C ASP A 34 -2.66 -16.31 -4.99
N LEU A 35 -3.11 -17.38 -4.33
CA LEU A 35 -2.32 -18.13 -3.35
C LEU A 35 -1.12 -18.86 -3.98
N ALA A 36 -1.24 -19.33 -5.23
CA ALA A 36 -0.15 -20.05 -5.87
C ALA A 36 1.04 -19.12 -6.20
N GLN A 37 0.75 -17.85 -6.47
CA GLN A 37 1.75 -16.82 -6.73
C GLN A 37 2.09 -15.98 -5.50
N SER A 38 1.40 -16.20 -4.37
CA SER A 38 1.42 -15.33 -3.19
C SER A 38 1.21 -13.86 -3.56
N LYS A 39 0.23 -13.57 -4.42
CA LYS A 39 0.01 -12.23 -5.00
C LYS A 39 -1.39 -11.72 -4.71
N ALA A 40 -1.50 -10.55 -4.09
CA ALA A 40 -2.76 -9.86 -3.87
C ALA A 40 -2.83 -8.56 -4.69
N ILE A 41 -4.02 -8.22 -5.16
CA ILE A 41 -4.29 -6.94 -5.83
C ILE A 41 -5.21 -6.10 -4.95
N LEU A 42 -4.71 -4.95 -4.51
CA LEU A 42 -5.50 -3.93 -3.85
C LEU A 42 -5.93 -2.87 -4.86
N THR A 43 -7.15 -2.35 -4.72
CA THR A 43 -7.71 -1.31 -5.59
C THR A 43 -8.11 -0.09 -4.79
N ALA A 44 -7.94 1.10 -5.37
CA ALA A 44 -8.43 2.35 -4.82
C ALA A 44 -9.06 3.19 -5.93
N GLN A 45 -10.12 3.90 -5.59
CA GLN A 45 -10.74 4.89 -6.49
C GLN A 45 -10.22 6.26 -6.11
N HIS A 46 -9.74 7.01 -7.10
CA HIS A 46 -9.35 8.40 -6.90
C HIS A 46 -9.73 9.19 -8.15
N SER A 47 -10.49 10.26 -7.94
CA SER A 47 -11.21 10.95 -9.02
C SER A 47 -12.06 9.95 -9.83
N SER A 48 -11.97 9.98 -11.17
CA SER A 48 -12.69 9.06 -12.06
C SER A 48 -11.87 7.83 -12.47
N ALA A 49 -10.74 7.55 -11.79
CA ALA A 49 -9.82 6.47 -12.15
C ALA A 49 -9.66 5.44 -11.02
N GLN A 50 -9.50 4.18 -11.42
CA GLN A 50 -9.14 3.09 -10.51
C GLN A 50 -7.64 2.85 -10.56
N TYR A 51 -7.02 2.78 -9.39
CA TYR A 51 -5.60 2.47 -9.21
C TYR A 51 -5.45 1.10 -8.59
N GLN A 52 -4.41 0.38 -9.01
CA GLN A 52 -4.09 -0.96 -8.53
C GLN A 52 -2.74 -0.95 -7.83
N VAL A 53 -2.65 -1.68 -6.72
CA VAL A 53 -1.41 -1.94 -6.00
C VAL A 53 -1.22 -3.44 -5.94
N CYS A 54 -0.16 -3.93 -6.58
CA CYS A 54 0.28 -5.31 -6.48
C CYS A 54 0.99 -5.53 -5.15
N VAL A 55 0.65 -6.61 -4.45
CA VAL A 55 1.24 -6.96 -3.16
C VAL A 55 1.78 -8.38 -3.21
N ASP A 56 3.08 -8.56 -2.97
CA ASP A 56 3.65 -9.88 -2.68
C ASP A 56 3.38 -10.20 -1.20
N THR A 57 2.70 -11.33 -0.98
CA THR A 57 2.19 -11.77 0.32
C THR A 57 2.99 -12.90 0.96
N LYS A 58 4.12 -13.32 0.36
CA LYS A 58 4.91 -14.49 0.82
C LYS A 58 5.29 -14.45 2.31
N PHE A 59 5.47 -13.26 2.88
CA PHE A 59 5.86 -13.09 4.29
C PHE A 59 4.71 -12.78 5.25
N VAL A 60 3.49 -12.66 4.73
CA VAL A 60 2.28 -12.36 5.52
C VAL A 60 1.24 -13.47 5.41
N GLU A 61 1.59 -14.58 4.76
CA GLU A 61 0.83 -15.83 4.76
C GLU A 61 1.11 -16.67 6.02
N PRO A 62 0.11 -17.42 6.54
CA PRO A 62 -1.29 -17.42 6.11
C PRO A 62 -2.05 -16.19 6.63
N PHE A 63 -2.99 -15.68 5.83
CA PHE A 63 -3.98 -14.70 6.28
C PHE A 63 -5.36 -15.01 5.70
N GLN A 64 -6.42 -14.55 6.36
CA GLN A 64 -7.76 -14.67 5.83
C GLN A 64 -8.00 -13.59 4.77
N ALA A 65 -8.03 -13.98 3.50
CA ALA A 65 -8.29 -13.09 2.37
C ALA A 65 -9.79 -12.76 2.26
N GLN A 66 -10.21 -11.64 2.84
CA GLN A 66 -11.58 -11.14 2.78
C GLN A 66 -11.74 -10.23 1.56
N LEU A 67 -12.16 -10.83 0.44
CA LEU A 67 -12.41 -10.10 -0.80
C LEU A 67 -13.40 -8.95 -0.58
N GLY A 68 -13.14 -7.86 -1.28
CA GLY A 68 -13.95 -6.65 -1.15
C GLY A 68 -13.72 -5.91 0.16
N SER A 69 -12.85 -6.34 1.07
CA SER A 69 -12.55 -5.58 2.30
C SER A 69 -11.34 -4.67 2.15
N ARG A 70 -11.24 -3.64 2.98
CA ARG A 70 -10.08 -2.74 2.99
C ARG A 70 -8.91 -3.36 3.73
N TYR A 71 -7.74 -3.22 3.14
CA TYR A 71 -6.47 -3.64 3.71
C TYR A 71 -5.49 -2.47 3.75
N MET A 72 -4.63 -2.48 4.76
CA MET A 72 -3.43 -1.65 4.82
C MET A 72 -2.21 -2.55 4.71
N VAL A 73 -1.24 -2.14 3.90
CA VAL A 73 0.01 -2.87 3.68
C VAL A 73 1.20 -2.00 4.10
N LEU A 74 2.17 -2.62 4.78
CA LEU A 74 3.50 -2.09 5.03
C LEU A 74 4.52 -3.03 4.39
N GLY A 75 5.43 -2.50 3.59
CA GLY A 75 6.41 -3.31 2.91
C GLY A 75 7.42 -2.46 2.16
N GLU A 76 8.21 -3.12 1.32
CA GLU A 76 9.19 -2.50 0.44
C GLU A 76 8.67 -2.46 -0.99
N ALA A 77 8.93 -1.37 -1.71
CA ALA A 77 8.70 -1.32 -3.15
C ALA A 77 9.73 -2.21 -3.88
N GLU A 78 9.27 -3.08 -4.75
CA GLU A 78 10.07 -3.95 -5.61
C GLU A 78 9.63 -3.72 -7.06
N GLN A 79 10.58 -3.51 -7.96
CA GLN A 79 10.29 -3.46 -9.39
C GLN A 79 10.39 -4.87 -9.96
N ARG A 80 9.40 -5.31 -10.72
CA ARG A 80 9.43 -6.59 -11.41
C ARG A 80 9.45 -6.38 -12.91
N GLU A 81 10.24 -7.17 -13.63
CA GLU A 81 10.25 -7.08 -15.09
C GLU A 81 8.86 -7.41 -15.65
N GLY A 82 8.29 -6.48 -16.41
CA GLY A 82 6.98 -6.65 -17.05
C GLY A 82 5.76 -6.51 -16.12
N GLU A 83 5.96 -6.45 -14.81
CA GLU A 83 4.91 -6.19 -13.82
C GLU A 83 5.27 -4.90 -13.07
N GLY A 84 4.44 -3.87 -13.15
CA GLY A 84 4.66 -2.59 -12.43
C GLY A 84 4.92 -2.79 -10.92
N PRO A 85 5.24 -1.71 -10.19
CA PRO A 85 5.78 -1.82 -8.83
C PRO A 85 4.93 -2.70 -7.92
N VAL A 86 5.60 -3.61 -7.22
CA VAL A 86 5.01 -4.57 -6.29
C VAL A 86 5.43 -4.20 -4.87
N VAL A 87 4.48 -4.21 -3.95
CA VAL A 87 4.78 -4.02 -2.52
C VAL A 87 5.05 -5.37 -1.90
N LYS A 88 6.31 -5.61 -1.51
CA LYS A 88 6.69 -6.81 -0.77
C LYS A 88 6.27 -6.66 0.69
N ALA A 89 5.15 -7.26 1.06
CA ALA A 89 4.52 -7.03 2.34
C ALA A 89 5.33 -7.63 3.49
N ARG A 90 5.57 -6.82 4.53
CA ARG A 90 5.93 -7.26 5.88
C ARG A 90 4.73 -7.33 6.81
N ILE A 91 3.73 -6.49 6.55
CA ILE A 91 2.45 -6.48 7.25
C ILE A 91 1.34 -6.27 6.22
N LEU A 92 0.27 -7.07 6.33
CA LEU A 92 -0.96 -6.91 5.60
C LEU A 92 -2.13 -7.08 6.59
N THR A 93 -2.91 -6.04 6.79
CA THR A 93 -3.96 -6.04 7.84
C THR A 93 -5.31 -5.66 7.24
N CYS A 94 -6.32 -6.48 7.48
CA CYS A 94 -7.71 -6.14 7.19
C CYS A 94 -8.16 -5.02 8.15
N VAL A 95 -8.59 -3.90 7.57
CA VAL A 95 -9.02 -2.68 8.28
C VAL A 95 -10.42 -2.29 7.83
N GLU A 96 -11.29 -3.28 7.61
CA GLU A 96 -12.67 -3.01 7.22
C GLU A 96 -13.39 -2.17 8.30
N GLY A 97 -14.21 -1.22 7.85
CA GLY A 97 -14.80 -0.19 8.73
C GLY A 97 -13.92 1.05 8.98
N MET A 98 -12.66 1.06 8.51
CA MET A 98 -11.80 2.25 8.62
C MET A 98 -12.36 3.45 7.83
N ASN A 99 -12.35 4.63 8.44
CA ASN A 99 -12.70 5.89 7.80
C ASN A 99 -11.55 6.36 6.88
N VAL A 100 -11.58 5.92 5.61
CA VAL A 100 -10.55 6.25 4.61
C VAL A 100 -10.41 7.76 4.38
N PRO A 101 -11.49 8.55 4.20
CA PRO A 101 -11.35 10.00 4.06
C PRO A 101 -10.60 10.66 5.22
N LEU A 102 -10.83 10.21 6.47
CA LEU A 102 -10.12 10.74 7.63
C LEU A 102 -8.64 10.30 7.65
N LEU A 103 -8.34 9.07 7.23
CA LEU A 103 -6.95 8.62 7.06
C LEU A 103 -6.23 9.48 6.01
N GLU A 104 -6.87 9.76 4.88
CA GLU A 104 -6.29 10.59 3.82
C GLU A 104 -6.00 12.01 4.32
N GLN A 105 -6.96 12.61 5.04
CA GLN A 105 -6.76 13.90 5.68
C GLN A 105 -5.59 13.88 6.68
N ALA A 106 -5.48 12.84 7.50
CA ALA A 106 -4.38 12.72 8.47
C ALA A 106 -3.01 12.64 7.79
N ILE A 107 -2.90 11.89 6.68
CA ILE A 107 -1.67 11.79 5.88
C ILE A 107 -1.32 13.17 5.29
N GLN A 108 -2.31 13.89 4.75
CA GLN A 108 -2.08 15.23 4.19
C GLN A 108 -1.61 16.23 5.25
N GLU A 109 -2.22 16.25 6.44
CA GLU A 109 -1.80 17.14 7.52
C GLU A 109 -0.41 16.80 8.06
N GLN A 110 -0.07 15.51 8.17
CA GLN A 110 1.28 15.08 8.52
C GLN A 110 2.33 15.60 7.52
N ARG A 111 2.07 15.43 6.22
CA ARG A 111 2.96 15.92 5.16
C ARG A 111 3.10 17.45 5.21
N LYS A 112 1.99 18.18 5.38
CA LYS A 112 2.00 19.65 5.53
C LYS A 112 2.87 20.11 6.70
N TYR A 113 2.78 19.43 7.84
CA TYR A 113 3.58 19.76 9.02
C TYR A 113 5.08 19.57 8.75
N PHE A 114 5.49 18.43 8.19
CA PHE A 114 6.90 18.16 7.89
C PHE A 114 7.47 19.13 6.85
N ASN A 115 6.70 19.45 5.81
CA ASN A 115 7.12 20.42 4.78
C ASN A 115 7.35 21.82 5.35
N LYS A 116 6.60 22.24 6.39
CA LYS A 116 6.80 23.54 7.06
C LYS A 116 8.08 23.59 7.89
N ARG A 117 8.59 22.46 8.38
CA ARG A 117 9.83 22.38 9.18
C ARG A 117 11.10 22.34 8.34
N GLN A 118 10.98 22.00 7.05
CA GLN A 118 12.10 21.94 6.11
C GLN A 118 12.36 23.27 5.40
N LYS A 119 11.48 24.26 5.59
CA LYS A 119 11.68 25.65 5.20
C LYS A 119 12.26 26.43 6.37
#